data_AF-A0A7X9XQJ9-F1
#
_entry.id   AF-A0A7X9XQJ9-F1
#
_cell.length_a   1.000
_cell.length_b   1.000
_cell.length_c   1.000
_cell.angle_alpha   90.00
_cell.angle_beta   90.00
_cell.angle_gamma   90.00
#
_symmetry.space_group_name_H-M   'P 1'
#
loop_
_entity.id
_entity.type
_entity.pdbx_description
1 polymer ?
#
loop_
_entity_poly.entity_id
_entity_poly.type
_entity_poly.pdbx_seq_one_letter_code
_entity_poly.pdbx_strand_id
1 'polypeptide(L)' 'MVNNKLKSAIIDIVENQLKANDPKCTRETLNRLIELEYSEKKAKEMIASVAVEEIYDVMKNQAPFDEEKYSKKLS' A
#
# COMPACT_ATOMS: atom_id res chain seq x y z
N MET A 1 -16.28 -12.82 -7.05
CA MET A 1 -15.31 -13.85 -6.63
C MET A 1 -13.97 -13.17 -6.37
N VAL A 2 -13.31 -13.41 -5.24
CA VAL A 2 -12.02 -12.77 -4.94
C VAL A 2 -10.89 -13.49 -5.69
N ASN A 3 -10.01 -12.74 -6.36
CA ASN A 3 -8.80 -13.30 -6.96
C ASN A 3 -7.67 -13.33 -5.92
N ASN A 4 -7.46 -14.49 -5.31
CA ASN A 4 -6.46 -14.67 -4.25
C ASN A 4 -5.02 -14.47 -4.73
N LYS A 5 -4.71 -14.79 -6.00
CA LYS A 5 -3.37 -14.57 -6.57
C LYS A 5 -3.08 -13.08 -6.68
N LEU A 6 -4.05 -12.32 -7.19
CA LEU A 6 -3.95 -10.86 -7.28
C LEU A 6 -3.82 -10.23 -5.89
N LYS A 7 -4.65 -10.67 -4.93
CA LYS A 7 -4.55 -10.19 -3.55
C LYS A 7 -3.16 -10.42 -2.95
N SER A 8 -2.61 -11.63 -3.11
CA SER A 8 -1.25 -11.94 -2.63
C SER A 8 -0.21 -11.02 -3.25
N ALA A 9 -0.26 -10.83 -4.58
CA ALA A 9 0.71 -9.98 -5.27
C ALA A 9 0.68 -8.52 -4.78
N ILE A 10 -0.49 -7.97 -4.49
CA ILE A 10 -0.61 -6.62 -3.94
C ILE A 10 -0.06 -6.54 -2.52
N ILE A 11 -0.34 -7.55 -1.68
CA ILE A 11 0.23 -7.62 -0.34
C ILE A 11 1.76 -7.72 -0.39
N ASP A 12 2.31 -8.51 -1.32
CA ASP A 12 3.75 -8.61 -1.52
C ASP A 12 4.39 -7.27 -1.90
N ILE A 13 3.68 -6.41 -2.64
CA ILE A 13 4.13 -5.03 -2.93
C ILE A 13 4.28 -4.24 -1.62
N VAL A 14 3.28 -4.28 -0.74
CA VAL A 14 3.34 -3.60 0.56
C VAL A 14 4.47 -4.15 1.42
N GLU A 15 4.65 -5.48 1.46
CA GLU A 15 5.77 -6.11 2.17
C GLU A 15 7.13 -5.66 1.61
N ASN A 16 7.25 -5.52 0.29
CA ASN A 16 8.48 -5.05 -0.35
C ASN A 16 8.76 -3.59 -0.02
N GLN A 17 7.73 -2.72 -0.04
CA GLN A 17 7.86 -1.32 0.39
C GLN A 17 8.32 -1.22 1.85
N LEU A 18 7.75 -2.04 2.74
CA LEU A 18 8.15 -2.10 4.13
C LEU A 18 9.59 -2.59 4.28
N LYS A 19 9.98 -3.67 3.60
CA LYS A 19 11.35 -4.22 3.64
C LYS A 19 12.39 -3.22 3.12
N ALA A 20 12.09 -2.54 2.03
CA ALA A 20 12.94 -1.50 1.46
C ALA A 20 12.91 -0.19 2.29
N ASN A 21 11.88 -0.02 3.12
CA ASN A 21 11.53 1.23 3.76
C ASN A 21 11.36 2.39 2.75
N ASP A 22 10.77 2.05 1.60
CA ASP A 22 10.62 2.92 0.45
C ASP A 22 9.29 2.57 -0.28
N PRO A 23 8.30 3.47 -0.30
CA PRO A 23 8.33 4.81 0.31
C PRO A 23 8.21 4.75 1.84
N LYS A 24 8.79 5.74 2.54
CA LYS A 24 8.77 5.80 4.02
C LYS A 24 7.34 5.90 4.58
N CYS A 25 6.45 6.56 3.85
CA CYS A 25 5.06 6.75 4.24
C CYS A 25 4.32 5.43 4.47
N THR A 26 4.73 4.34 3.80
CA THR A 26 4.14 3.00 4.02
C THR A 26 4.38 2.51 5.44
N ARG A 27 5.61 2.69 5.97
CA ARG A 27 5.94 2.30 7.34
C ARG A 27 5.28 3.20 8.37
N GLU A 28 5.28 4.50 8.13
CA GLU A 28 4.61 5.48 9.00
C GLU A 28 3.11 5.18 9.13
N THR A 29 2.47 4.86 8.00
CA THR A 29 1.06 4.46 7.97
C THR A 29 0.81 3.14 8.70
N LEU A 30 1.67 2.14 8.51
CA LEU A 30 1.55 0.87 9.22
C LEU A 30 1.62 1.07 10.73
N ASN A 31 2.60 1.84 11.21
CA ASN A 31 2.76 2.14 12.64
C ASN A 31 1.53 2.84 13.19
N ARG A 32 1.03 3.88 12.49
CA ARG A 32 -0.19 4.60 12.87
C ARG A 32 -1.41 3.69 12.95
N LEU A 33 -1.60 2.78 12.00
CA LEU A 33 -2.72 1.84 12.01
C LEU A 33 -2.61 0.85 13.17
N ILE A 34 -1.40 0.41 13.52
CA ILE A 34 -1.18 -0.44 14.70
C ILE A 34 -1.49 0.32 15.99
N GLU A 35 -1.10 1.60 16.09
CA GLU A 35 -1.45 2.47 17.22
C GLU A 35 -2.97 2.67 17.36
N LEU A 36 -3.71 2.61 16.26
CA LEU A 36 -5.18 2.60 16.22
C LEU A 36 -5.79 1.21 16.47
N GLU A 37 -5.02 0.26 17.00
CA GLU A 37 -5.44 -1.11 17.36
C GLU A 37 -5.84 -2.00 16.17
N TYR A 38 -5.50 -1.63 14.93
CA TYR A 38 -5.64 -2.56 13.81
C TYR A 38 -4.56 -3.64 13.88
N SER A 39 -4.94 -4.90 13.61
CA SER A 39 -3.94 -5.96 13.41
C SER A 39 -3.02 -5.61 12.24
N GLU A 40 -1.75 -6.01 12.33
CA GLU A 40 -0.76 -5.77 11.27
C GLU A 40 -1.26 -6.27 9.91
N LYS A 41 -1.90 -7.44 9.88
CA LYS A 41 -2.51 -7.99 8.66
C LYS A 41 -3.59 -7.04 8.09
N LYS A 42 -4.47 -6.53 8.94
CA LYS A 42 -5.54 -5.60 8.51
C LYS A 42 -4.95 -4.27 8.04
N ALA A 43 -3.94 -3.76 8.73
CA ALA A 43 -3.24 -2.54 8.34
C ALA A 43 -2.57 -2.68 6.96
N LYS A 44 -1.87 -3.81 6.71
CA LYS A 44 -1.29 -4.12 5.39
C LYS A 44 -2.37 -4.24 4.30
N GLU A 45 -3.52 -4.82 4.60
CA GLU A 45 -4.66 -4.86 3.67
C GLU A 45 -5.22 -3.46 3.35
N MET A 46 -5.24 -2.54 4.32
CA MET A 46 -5.68 -1.15 4.11
C MET A 46 -4.69 -0.40 3.22
N ILE A 47 -3.40 -0.50 3.49
CA ILE A 47 -2.35 0.07 2.64
C ILE A 47 -2.42 -0.52 1.22
N ALA A 48 -2.60 -1.85 1.11
CA ALA A 48 -2.74 -2.53 -0.16
C ALA A 48 -3.91 -1.99 -0.99
N SER A 49 -5.03 -1.61 -0.36
CA SER A 49 -6.16 -1.01 -1.07
C SER A 49 -5.81 0.31 -1.75
N VAL A 50 -5.00 1.14 -1.10
CA VAL A 50 -4.47 2.40 -1.67
C VAL A 50 -3.43 2.12 -2.75
N ALA A 51 -2.56 1.12 -2.54
CA ALA A 51 -1.57 0.71 -3.53
C ALA A 51 -2.21 0.25 -4.85
N VAL A 52 -3.37 -0.41 -4.82
CA VAL A 52 -4.11 -0.78 -6.03
C VAL A 52 -4.53 0.43 -6.84
N GLU A 53 -4.99 1.49 -6.18
CA GLU A 53 -5.39 2.72 -6.86
C GLU A 53 -4.19 3.36 -7.56
N GLU A 54 -3.03 3.38 -6.91
CA GLU A 54 -1.82 3.95 -7.50
C GLU A 54 -1.27 3.09 -8.64
N ILE A 55 -1.29 1.76 -8.50
CA ILE A 55 -0.96 0.84 -9.61
C ILE A 55 -1.88 1.09 -10.81
N TYR A 56 -3.18 1.25 -10.56
CA TYR A 56 -4.15 1.53 -11.61
C TYR A 56 -3.82 2.86 -12.31
N ASP A 57 -3.54 3.92 -11.56
CA ASP A 57 -3.24 5.24 -12.11
C ASP A 57 -1.95 5.24 -12.94
N VAL A 58 -0.88 4.59 -12.44
CA VAL A 58 0.39 4.40 -13.15
C VAL A 58 0.15 3.64 -14.46
N MET A 59 -0.56 2.52 -14.42
CA MET A 59 -0.83 1.70 -15.60
C MET A 59 -1.74 2.42 -16.61
N LYS A 60 -2.76 3.11 -16.13
CA LYS A 60 -3.77 3.77 -16.96
C LYS A 60 -3.19 4.99 -17.69
N ASN A 61 -2.38 5.78 -16.99
CA ASN A 61 -1.87 7.05 -17.49
C ASN A 61 -0.41 6.95 -18.00
N GLN A 62 0.23 5.79 -17.88
CA GLN A 62 1.67 5.59 -18.17
C GLN A 62 2.55 6.61 -17.43
N ALA A 63 2.14 6.97 -16.22
CA ALA A 63 2.84 7.92 -15.37
C ALA A 63 3.77 7.18 -14.40
N PRO A 64 4.87 7.79 -13.96
CA PRO A 64 5.66 7.23 -12.86
C PRO A 64 4.83 7.19 -11.57
N PHE A 65 5.26 6.33 -10.63
CA PHE A 65 4.71 6.31 -9.27
C PHE A 65 4.91 7.69 -8.60
N ASP A 66 3.84 8.22 -8.00
CA ASP A 66 3.86 9.50 -7.28
C ASP A 66 3.77 9.27 -5.77
N GLU A 67 4.91 9.36 -5.09
CA GLU A 67 5.01 9.17 -3.64
C GLU A 67 4.20 10.22 -2.86
N GLU A 68 4.12 11.47 -3.35
CA GLU A 68 3.39 12.53 -2.66
C GLU A 68 1.89 12.24 -2.69
N LYS A 69 1.37 11.85 -3.86
CA LYS A 69 -0.02 11.45 -4.03
C LYS A 69 -0.34 10.20 -3.22
N TYR A 70 0.56 9.21 -3.22
CA TYR A 70 0.39 7.98 -2.45
C TYR A 70 0.36 8.26 -0.93
N SER A 71 1.28 9.09 -0.44
CA SER A 71 1.33 9.52 0.97
C SER A 71 0.04 10.25 1.39
N LYS A 72 -0.49 11.13 0.53
CA LYS A 72 -1.77 11.83 0.79
C LYS A 72 -2.95 10.88 0.93
N LYS A 73 -3.02 9.83 0.11
CA LYS A 73 -4.08 8.81 0.21
C LYS A 73 -3.92 7.90 1.44
N LEU A 74 -2.70 7.76 1.95
CA LEU A 74 -2.38 6.95 3.12
C LEU A 74 -2.54 7.69 4.46
N SER A 75 -2.72 9.00 4.45
CA SER A 75 -2.90 9.86 5.64
C SER A 75 -4.37 9.93 6.06
#